data_AF-A0A318QAR1-F1
#
_entry.id   AF-A0A318QAR1-F1
#
_cell.length_a   1.000
_cell.length_b   1.000
_cell.length_c   1.000
_cell.angle_alpha   90.00
_cell.angle_beta   90.00
_cell.angle_gamma   90.00
#
_symmetry.space_group_name_H-M   'P 1'
#
loop_
_entity.id
_entity.type
_entity.pdbx_description
1 polymer ?
#
loop_
_entity_poly.entity_id
_entity_poly.type
_entity_poly.pdbx_seq_one_letter_code
_entity_poly.pdbx_strand_id
1 'polypeptide(L)'
;MAPTVSDRVLTPRITAQMIAALRDAGVDNGTAAWGTFSILYYVIGFTGEEQTFGEKRPDHDQSSDLQSLLERYPASASAWRYMLDSDPDEGFHFGLNMAIHGLEQKLGTPG
;
A
#
# COMPACT_ATOMS: atom_id res chain seq x y z
N MET A 1 -5.30 3.54 -26.47
CA MET A 1 -6.10 2.29 -26.56
C MET A 1 -6.60 1.98 -25.15
N ALA A 2 -7.91 1.85 -24.94
CA ALA A 2 -8.44 1.53 -23.61
C ALA A 2 -8.22 0.04 -23.30
N PRO A 3 -7.79 -0.34 -22.08
CA PRO A 3 -7.54 -1.74 -21.73
C PRO A 3 -8.82 -2.56 -21.82
N THR A 4 -8.73 -3.77 -22.38
CA THR A 4 -9.88 -4.68 -22.53
C THR A 4 -10.20 -5.43 -21.24
N VAL A 5 -11.40 -6.00 -21.12
CA VAL A 5 -11.78 -6.86 -19.98
C VAL A 5 -10.81 -8.04 -19.79
N SER A 6 -10.21 -8.53 -20.89
CA SER A 6 -9.18 -9.57 -20.89
C SER A 6 -7.88 -9.13 -20.21
N ASP A 7 -7.48 -7.86 -20.36
CA ASP A 7 -6.28 -7.31 -19.71
C ASP A 7 -6.47 -7.14 -18.19
N ARG A 8 -7.73 -7.16 -17.74
CA ARG A 8 -8.12 -7.04 -16.32
C ARG A 8 -8.35 -8.39 -15.64
N VAL A 9 -8.18 -9.52 -16.31
CA VAL A 9 -8.47 -10.89 -15.79
C VAL A 9 -7.56 -11.30 -14.63
N LEU A 10 -6.38 -10.66 -14.50
CA LEU A 10 -5.50 -10.85 -13.35
C LEU A 10 -6.17 -10.43 -12.04
N THR A 11 -6.92 -9.32 -12.04
CA THR A 11 -7.52 -8.77 -10.82
C THR A 11 -8.58 -9.70 -10.23
N PRO A 12 -9.57 -10.24 -10.98
CA PRO A 12 -10.53 -11.22 -10.46
C PRO A 12 -9.91 -12.53 -9.96
N ARG A 13 -8.84 -13.01 -10.61
CA ARG A 13 -8.18 -14.25 -10.20
C ARG A 13 -7.43 -14.07 -8.89
N ILE A 14 -6.66 -12.99 -8.77
CA ILE A 14 -5.91 -12.67 -7.57
C ILE A 14 -6.87 -12.41 -6.40
N THR A 15 -7.94 -11.64 -6.62
CA THR A 15 -8.94 -11.38 -5.57
C THR A 15 -9.63 -12.67 -5.12
N ALA A 16 -10.00 -13.56 -6.04
CA ALA A 16 -10.60 -14.85 -5.68
C ALA A 16 -9.65 -15.71 -4.82
N GLN A 17 -8.36 -15.75 -5.16
CA GLN A 17 -7.35 -16.49 -4.40
C GLN A 17 -7.14 -15.91 -3.00
N MET A 18 -7.05 -14.58 -2.87
CA MET A 18 -6.90 -13.91 -1.58
C MET A 18 -8.13 -14.10 -0.67
N ILE A 19 -9.33 -13.96 -1.23
CA ILE A 19 -10.58 -14.20 -0.49
C ILE A 19 -10.65 -15.66 -0.04
N ALA A 20 -10.29 -16.61 -0.91
CA ALA A 20 -10.25 -18.02 -0.53
C ALA A 20 -9.26 -18.27 0.62
N ALA A 21 -8.04 -17.74 0.54
CA ALA A 21 -7.04 -17.90 1.59
C ALA A 21 -7.48 -17.32 2.95
N LEU A 22 -8.12 -16.14 2.95
CA LEU A 22 -8.65 -15.54 4.18
C LEU A 22 -9.80 -16.35 4.76
N ARG A 23 -10.68 -16.90 3.90
CA ARG A 23 -11.77 -17.77 4.35
C ARG A 23 -11.28 -19.11 4.89
N ASP A 24 -10.25 -19.69 4.28
CA ASP A 24 -9.62 -20.92 4.75
C ASP A 24 -8.93 -20.72 6.11
N ALA A 25 -8.47 -19.50 6.40
CA ALA A 25 -7.95 -19.11 7.71
C ALA A 25 -9.06 -18.91 8.77
N GLY A 26 -10.34 -18.90 8.39
CA GLY A 26 -11.49 -18.76 9.30
C GLY A 26 -12.09 -17.35 9.37
N VAL A 27 -11.69 -16.43 8.49
CA VAL A 27 -12.29 -15.08 8.40
C VAL A 27 -13.70 -15.15 7.77
N ASP A 28 -14.64 -14.36 8.27
CA ASP A 28 -15.98 -14.24 7.68
C ASP A 28 -15.93 -13.62 6.26
N ASN A 29 -16.99 -13.83 5.47
CA ASN A 29 -17.03 -13.37 4.08
C ASN A 29 -16.86 -11.86 3.92
N GLY A 30 -17.41 -11.07 4.85
CA GLY A 30 -17.33 -9.61 4.81
C GLY A 30 -15.90 -9.14 5.07
N THR A 31 -15.28 -9.64 6.14
CA THR A 31 -13.89 -9.30 6.47
C THR A 31 -12.90 -9.83 5.42
N ALA A 32 -13.14 -11.01 4.84
CA ALA A 32 -12.30 -11.54 3.76
C ALA A 32 -12.36 -10.67 2.49
N ALA A 33 -13.55 -10.17 2.14
CA ALA A 33 -13.72 -9.27 1.00
C ALA A 33 -13.03 -7.92 1.26
N TRP A 34 -13.36 -7.25 2.37
CA TRP A 34 -12.78 -5.94 2.69
C TRP A 34 -11.26 -6.03 2.91
N GLY A 35 -10.77 -7.08 3.59
CA GLY A 35 -9.35 -7.30 3.79
C GLY A 35 -8.58 -7.48 2.49
N THR A 36 -9.12 -8.28 1.56
CA THR A 36 -8.52 -8.46 0.23
C THR A 36 -8.40 -7.13 -0.52
N PHE A 37 -9.48 -6.35 -0.57
CA PHE A 37 -9.46 -5.07 -1.27
C PHE A 37 -8.57 -4.03 -0.58
N SER A 38 -8.56 -3.98 0.76
CA SER A 38 -7.66 -3.10 1.52
C SER A 38 -6.18 -3.38 1.24
N ILE A 39 -5.77 -4.65 1.22
CA ILE A 39 -4.39 -5.01 0.87
C ILE A 39 -4.08 -4.60 -0.57
N LEU A 40 -4.98 -4.88 -1.53
CA LEU A 40 -4.75 -4.52 -2.93
C LEU A 40 -4.66 -3.00 -3.13
N TYR A 41 -5.53 -2.22 -2.48
CA TYR A 41 -5.47 -0.76 -2.54
C TYR A 41 -4.18 -0.22 -1.93
N TYR A 42 -3.69 -0.81 -0.84
CA TYR A 42 -2.40 -0.46 -0.28
C TYR A 42 -1.27 -0.74 -1.28
N VAL A 43 -1.19 -1.95 -1.83
CA VAL A 43 -0.12 -2.32 -2.77
C VAL A 43 -0.13 -1.44 -4.01
N ILE A 44 -1.31 -1.21 -4.61
CA ILE A 44 -1.45 -0.38 -5.80
C ILE A 44 -1.12 1.09 -5.49
N GLY A 45 -1.60 1.62 -4.36
CA GLY A 45 -1.32 2.99 -3.95
C GLY A 45 0.16 3.22 -3.68
N PHE A 46 0.79 2.33 -2.92
CA PHE A 46 2.22 2.43 -2.60
C PHE A 46 3.09 2.36 -3.86
N THR A 47 2.87 1.34 -4.70
CA THR A 47 3.67 1.17 -5.92
C THR A 47 3.43 2.28 -6.96
N GLY A 48 2.21 2.85 -7.01
CA GLY A 48 1.90 3.99 -7.87
C GLY A 48 2.62 5.28 -7.44
N GLU A 49 2.68 5.55 -6.13
CA GLU A 49 3.49 6.64 -5.59
C GLU A 49 4.97 6.40 -5.88
N GLU A 50 5.52 5.22 -5.57
CA GLU A 50 6.92 4.87 -5.85
C GLU A 50 7.30 5.04 -7.33
N GLN A 51 6.44 4.63 -8.26
CA GLN A 51 6.66 4.83 -9.69
C GLN A 51 6.66 6.32 -10.05
N THR A 52 5.73 7.10 -9.49
CA THR A 52 5.67 8.54 -9.71
C THR A 52 6.89 9.26 -9.10
N PHE A 53 7.37 8.82 -7.94
CA PHE A 53 8.57 9.34 -7.29
C PHE A 53 9.84 8.92 -8.03
N GLY A 54 9.92 7.68 -8.52
CA GLY A 54 11.02 7.14 -9.30
C GLY A 54 11.14 7.78 -10.68
N GLU A 55 10.03 8.03 -11.38
CA GLU A 55 10.01 8.80 -12.63
C GLU A 55 10.44 10.26 -12.43
N LYS A 56 10.25 10.80 -11.21
CA LYS A 56 10.70 12.13 -10.79
C LYS A 56 12.07 12.12 -10.10
N ARG A 57 12.86 11.04 -10.16
CA ARG A 57 14.29 11.06 -9.78
C ARG A 57 15.15 11.41 -10.99
N PRO A 58 15.48 12.69 -11.23
CA PRO A 58 16.72 13.06 -11.87
C PRO A 58 17.76 13.27 -10.76
N ASP A 59 19.03 13.12 -11.09
CA ASP A 59 20.16 13.33 -10.17
C ASP A 59 20.33 14.79 -9.68
N HIS A 60 19.29 15.64 -9.69
CA HIS A 60 19.40 17.08 -9.48
C HIS A 60 18.17 17.71 -8.80
N ASP A 61 18.41 18.34 -7.65
CA ASP A 61 17.80 19.61 -7.23
C ASP A 61 16.35 19.63 -6.68
N GLN A 62 15.96 18.69 -5.80
CA GLN A 62 14.72 18.80 -5.00
C GLN A 62 14.89 19.49 -3.63
N SER A 63 16.09 19.96 -3.30
CA SER A 63 16.42 20.40 -1.93
C SER A 63 15.70 21.67 -1.48
N SER A 64 15.48 22.64 -2.39
CA SER A 64 14.81 23.91 -2.05
C SER A 64 13.30 23.72 -1.86
N ASP A 65 12.67 22.93 -2.72
CA ASP A 65 11.24 22.62 -2.64
C ASP A 65 10.94 21.78 -1.40
N LEU A 66 11.78 20.80 -1.08
CA LEU A 66 11.65 20.02 0.13
C LEU A 66 11.75 20.90 1.37
N GLN A 67 12.77 21.77 1.50
CA GLN A 67 12.89 22.63 2.68
C GLN A 67 11.68 23.55 2.85
N SER A 68 11.18 24.14 1.76
CA SER A 68 9.96 24.97 1.82
C SER A 68 8.72 24.19 2.29
N LEU A 69 8.60 22.92 1.89
CA LEU A 69 7.55 22.00 2.34
C LEU A 69 7.71 21.64 3.82
N LEU A 70 8.93 21.38 4.28
CA LEU A 70 9.22 21.06 5.67
C LEU A 70 8.91 22.23 6.61
N GLU A 71 9.21 23.47 6.19
CA GLU A 71 8.86 24.69 6.93
C GLU A 71 7.35 24.91 6.99
N ARG A 72 6.63 24.60 5.90
CA ARG A 72 5.18 24.75 5.82
C ARG A 72 4.40 23.68 6.60
N TYR A 73 4.95 22.47 6.72
CA TYR A 73 4.31 21.33 7.37
C TYR A 73 5.22 20.72 8.46
N PRO A 74 5.45 21.43 9.58
CA PRO A 74 6.44 21.04 10.59
C PRO A 74 6.13 19.70 11.27
N ALA A 75 4.84 19.36 11.42
CA ALA A 75 4.43 18.07 12.01
C ALA A 75 4.83 16.87 11.16
N SER A 76 4.96 17.07 9.84
CA SER A 76 5.33 16.02 8.90
C SER A 76 6.83 16.06 8.59
N ALA A 77 7.53 17.12 8.96
CA ALA A 77 8.89 17.36 8.51
C ALA A 77 9.89 16.28 8.96
N SER A 78 9.78 15.80 10.19
CA SER A 78 10.58 14.69 10.69
C SER A 78 10.25 13.37 10.00
N ALA A 79 8.97 13.12 9.72
CA ALA A 79 8.51 11.92 9.03
C ALA A 79 8.97 11.89 7.57
N TRP A 80 8.89 13.02 6.85
CA TRP A 80 9.38 13.13 5.48
C TRP A 80 10.88 12.88 5.38
N ARG A 81 11.69 13.43 6.30
CA ARG A 81 13.13 13.17 6.33
C ARG A 81 13.42 11.69 6.56
N TYR A 82 12.77 11.07 7.53
CA TYR A 82 12.91 9.64 7.79
C TYR A 82 12.55 8.81 6.55
N MET A 83 11.42 9.11 5.89
CA MET A 83 10.98 8.37 4.71
C MET A 83 11.89 8.56 3.49
N LEU A 84 12.50 9.74 3.31
CA LEU A 84 13.43 10.01 2.21
C LEU A 84 14.80 9.34 2.40
N ASP A 85 15.23 9.19 3.66
CA ASP A 85 16.50 8.54 4.01
C ASP A 85 16.37 7.00 4.12
N SER A 86 15.14 6.48 4.26
CA SER A 86 14.84 5.06 4.37
C SER A 86 14.79 4.33 3.03
N ASP A 87 14.96 3.01 3.08
CA ASP A 87 14.70 2.12 1.95
C ASP A 87 13.19 2.04 1.68
N PRO A 88 12.72 2.32 0.44
CA PRO A 88 11.31 2.15 0.08
C PRO A 88 10.73 0.77 0.38
N ASP A 89 11.55 -0.29 0.29
CA ASP A 89 11.11 -1.66 0.59
C ASP A 89 10.75 -1.81 2.08
N GLU A 90 11.44 -1.11 2.99
CA GLU A 90 11.09 -1.10 4.42
C GLU A 90 9.70 -0.48 4.66
N GLY A 91 9.41 0.64 3.97
CA GLY A 91 8.10 1.30 4.03
C GLY A 91 6.97 0.42 3.50
N PHE A 92 7.22 -0.31 2.41
CA PHE A 92 6.27 -1.27 1.82
C PHE A 92 5.98 -2.42 2.79
N HIS A 93 7.01 -3.03 3.35
CA HIS A 93 6.86 -4.14 4.28
C HIS A 93 6.15 -3.70 5.57
N PHE A 94 6.46 -2.51 6.09
CA PHE A 94 5.80 -1.98 7.28
C PHE A 94 4.29 -1.84 7.08
N GLY A 95 3.84 -1.19 6.01
CA GLY A 95 2.41 -0.99 5.77
C GLY A 95 1.67 -2.29 5.45
N LEU A 96 2.29 -3.20 4.68
CA LEU A 96 1.70 -4.52 4.41
C LEU A 96 1.53 -5.33 5.71
N ASN A 97 2.55 -5.34 6.57
CA ASN A 97 2.47 -6.02 7.85
C ASN A 97 1.40 -5.40 8.76
N MET A 98 1.23 -4.08 8.77
CA MET A 98 0.12 -3.46 9.53
C MET A 98 -1.24 -3.95 9.04
N ALA A 99 -1.44 -4.04 7.72
CA ALA A 99 -2.70 -4.55 7.15
C ALA A 99 -2.94 -6.02 7.54
N ILE A 100 -1.91 -6.86 7.46
CA ILE A 100 -1.98 -8.29 7.83
C ILE A 100 -2.28 -8.45 9.32
N HIS A 101 -1.55 -7.79 10.21
CA HIS A 101 -1.80 -7.85 11.66
C HIS A 101 -3.23 -7.39 12.01
N GLY A 102 -3.75 -6.37 11.32
CA GLY A 102 -5.14 -5.95 11.48
C GLY A 102 -6.16 -7.05 11.13
N LEU A 103 -5.87 -7.86 10.11
CA LEU A 103 -6.69 -9.02 9.74
C LEU A 103 -6.53 -10.17 10.73
N GLU A 104 -5.34 -10.40 11.27
CA GLU A 104 -5.10 -11.43 12.28
C GLU A 104 -5.95 -11.21 13.54
N GLN A 105 -6.13 -9.96 13.96
CA GLN A 105 -7.01 -9.62 15.09
C GLN A 105 -8.49 -10.02 14.82
N LYS A 106 -8.89 -10.13 13.55
CA LYS A 106 -10.24 -10.55 13.17
C LYS A 106 -10.41 -12.07 13.09
N LEU A 107 -9.32 -12.85 13.04
CA LEU A 107 -9.36 -14.32 13.02
C LEU A 107 -9.84 -14.94 14.35
N GLY A 108 -9.69 -14.23 15.47
CA GLY A 108 -10.01 -14.74 16.81
C GLY A 108 -11.25 -14.12 17.46
N THR A 109 -11.96 -13.22 16.79
CA THR A 109 -13.10 -12.52 17.36
C THR A 109 -14.39 -13.14 16.82
N PRO A 110 -15.20 -13.86 17.62
CA PRO A 110 -16.53 -14.26 17.22
C PRO A 110 -17.34 -13.00 16.89
N GLY A 111 -17.91 -12.96 15.69
CA GLY A 111 -18.88 -11.93 15.30
C GLY A 111 -20.17 -12.02 16.11
#